data_AF-A0A0F4ZF46-F1
#
_entry.id   AF-A0A0F4ZF46-F1
#
_cell.length_a   1.000
_cell.length_b   1.000
_cell.length_c   1.000
_cell.angle_alpha   90.00
_cell.angle_beta   90.00
_cell.angle_gamma   90.00
#
_symmetry.space_group_name_H-M   'P 1'
#
loop_
_entity.id
_entity.type
_entity.pdbx_description
1 polymer ?
#
loop_
_entity_poly.entity_id
_entity_poly.type
_entity_poly.pdbx_seq_one_letter_code
_entity_poly.pdbx_strand_id
1 'polypeptide(L)'
;MQPLLFLASLAAASPVARSVSATTAASTIDAPFPIHSSCNATQQTQLARGLAETVLLAETAKAHLLKHGHESQIVQKYFGNGTTATALGWYERVISADRGNMTFRCDDPDKNCATQADWAGHWRGDNATQETVICDLSYHKRLYLSSMCTRGYIVAGSPLNTFWATDLLHRVFHVPQISESIVDHFAESYAEATELAATDAGKAARDSDVLQYFAVEVYAHDVAVPGEGCLGTEAEEQTEDETHSTDDSTSDAGTGSVSQKSMYLAVAVSVGLALV
;
A
#
# COMPACT_ATOMS: atom_id res chain seq x y z
N MET A 1 16.45 -40.35 86.23
CA MET A 1 16.94 -39.43 85.18
C MET A 1 17.10 -40.24 83.90
N GLN A 2 16.16 -40.08 82.96
CA GLN A 2 16.16 -40.67 81.63
C GLN A 2 15.57 -39.60 80.69
N PRO A 3 16.26 -39.20 79.61
CA PRO A 3 15.71 -38.22 78.68
C PRO A 3 14.87 -38.93 77.60
N LEU A 4 13.62 -38.52 77.46
CA LEU A 4 12.76 -38.87 76.34
C LEU A 4 13.08 -37.94 75.16
N LEU A 5 13.71 -38.52 74.13
CA LEU A 5 13.95 -37.92 72.83
C LEU A 5 12.63 -37.78 72.06
N PHE A 6 12.22 -36.54 71.75
CA PHE A 6 11.19 -36.27 70.76
C PHE A 6 11.82 -36.26 69.36
N LEU A 7 11.45 -37.23 68.53
CA LEU A 7 11.75 -37.26 67.10
C LEU A 7 10.82 -36.28 66.37
N ALA A 8 11.38 -35.19 65.84
CA ALA A 8 10.69 -34.30 64.93
C ALA A 8 10.58 -34.94 63.54
N SER A 9 9.36 -35.19 63.08
CA SER A 9 9.08 -35.65 61.72
C SER A 9 9.14 -34.46 60.77
N LEU A 10 10.15 -34.40 59.91
CA LEU A 10 10.19 -33.48 58.77
C LEU A 10 9.31 -34.05 57.66
N ALA A 11 8.12 -33.47 57.46
CA ALA A 11 7.32 -33.70 56.26
C ALA A 11 7.93 -32.93 55.09
N ALA A 12 8.54 -33.64 54.14
CA ALA A 12 9.00 -33.07 52.88
C ALA A 12 7.78 -32.74 52.00
N ALA A 13 7.50 -31.45 51.79
CA ALA A 13 6.52 -31.00 50.82
C ALA A 13 7.11 -31.16 49.40
N SER A 14 6.60 -32.11 48.62
CA SER A 14 6.94 -32.22 47.20
C SER A 14 6.34 -31.05 46.41
N PRO A 15 7.10 -30.42 45.50
CA PRO A 15 6.53 -29.40 44.62
C PRO A 15 5.54 -30.07 43.68
N VAL A 16 4.27 -29.71 43.79
CA VAL A 16 3.25 -30.08 42.80
C VAL A 16 3.60 -29.33 41.51
N ALA A 17 4.20 -30.03 40.57
CA ALA A 17 4.38 -29.53 39.21
C ALA A 17 2.99 -29.34 38.60
N ARG A 18 2.53 -28.08 38.54
CA ARG A 18 1.30 -27.71 37.86
C ARG A 18 1.52 -27.94 36.37
N SER A 19 1.01 -29.06 35.87
CA SER A 19 0.81 -29.30 34.44
C SER A 19 -0.08 -28.17 33.91
N VAL A 20 0.53 -27.18 33.27
CA VAL A 20 -0.19 -26.26 32.40
C VAL A 20 -0.45 -27.09 31.15
N SER A 21 -1.62 -27.73 31.08
CA SER A 21 -2.16 -28.14 29.78
C SER A 21 -2.27 -26.87 28.96
N ALA A 22 -1.39 -26.72 27.97
CA ALA A 22 -1.55 -25.74 26.92
C ALA A 22 -2.80 -26.16 26.14
N THR A 23 -3.97 -25.72 26.63
CA THR A 23 -5.16 -25.68 25.81
C THR A 23 -4.77 -24.86 24.60
N THR A 24 -4.71 -25.48 23.43
CA THR A 24 -4.60 -24.80 22.14
C THR A 24 -5.82 -23.91 22.00
N ALA A 25 -5.74 -22.70 22.54
CA ALA A 25 -6.65 -21.62 22.26
C ALA A 25 -6.38 -21.21 20.81
N ALA A 26 -6.95 -21.96 19.86
CA ALA A 26 -7.16 -21.44 18.53
C ALA A 26 -8.19 -20.32 18.67
N SER A 27 -7.71 -19.11 18.96
CA SER A 27 -8.52 -17.91 18.74
C SER A 27 -8.84 -17.91 17.26
N THR A 28 -10.10 -18.14 16.88
CA THR A 28 -10.54 -17.87 15.52
C THR A 28 -10.28 -16.38 15.28
N ILE A 29 -9.30 -16.07 14.45
CA ILE A 29 -9.00 -14.69 14.07
C ILE A 29 -10.15 -14.26 13.16
N ASP A 30 -10.93 -13.28 13.63
CA ASP A 30 -12.01 -12.68 12.84
C ASP A 30 -11.39 -11.73 11.82
N ALA A 31 -11.57 -12.02 10.55
CA ALA A 31 -11.02 -11.26 9.43
C ALA A 31 -12.09 -11.10 8.35
N PRO A 32 -12.24 -9.90 7.76
CA PRO A 32 -13.27 -9.66 6.74
C PRO A 32 -12.99 -10.34 5.40
N PHE A 33 -11.79 -10.89 5.23
CA PHE A 33 -11.41 -11.72 4.09
C PHE A 33 -10.72 -13.01 4.58
N PRO A 34 -10.87 -14.14 3.87
CA PRO A 34 -10.21 -15.38 4.24
C PRO A 34 -8.68 -15.28 4.23
N ILE A 35 -8.06 -15.83 5.28
CA ILE A 35 -6.61 -15.93 5.42
C ILE A 35 -6.24 -17.42 5.37
N HIS A 36 -5.32 -17.76 4.47
CA HIS A 36 -4.87 -19.13 4.26
C HIS A 36 -4.05 -19.63 5.46
N SER A 37 -4.12 -20.94 5.73
CA SER A 37 -3.43 -21.57 6.87
C SER A 37 -1.90 -21.59 6.75
N SER A 38 -1.34 -21.12 5.64
CA SER A 38 0.10 -20.89 5.49
C SER A 38 0.60 -19.72 6.34
N CYS A 39 -0.30 -18.84 6.77
CA CYS A 39 0.02 -17.76 7.70
C CYS A 39 0.11 -18.29 9.14
N ASN A 40 1.21 -18.00 9.83
CA ASN A 40 1.32 -18.26 11.27
C ASN A 40 0.40 -17.32 12.09
N ALA A 41 0.23 -17.57 13.39
CA ALA A 41 -0.69 -16.81 14.24
C ALA A 41 -0.39 -15.29 14.26
N THR A 42 0.88 -14.89 14.23
CA THR A 42 1.29 -13.47 14.21
C THR A 42 0.97 -12.83 12.86
N GLN A 43 1.24 -13.53 11.76
CA GLN A 43 0.90 -13.07 10.41
C GLN A 43 -0.61 -12.92 10.26
N GLN A 44 -1.39 -13.92 10.69
CA GLN A 44 -2.85 -13.85 10.66
C GLN A 44 -3.38 -12.66 11.45
N THR A 45 -2.83 -12.37 12.63
CA THR A 45 -3.28 -11.24 13.46
C THR A 45 -3.05 -9.89 12.77
N GLN A 46 -1.85 -9.70 12.21
CA GLN A 46 -1.50 -8.47 11.51
C GLN A 46 -2.32 -8.28 10.24
N LEU A 47 -2.47 -9.36 9.46
CA LEU A 47 -3.22 -9.35 8.21
C LEU A 47 -4.72 -9.15 8.46
N ALA A 48 -5.30 -9.79 9.48
CA ALA A 48 -6.70 -9.57 9.85
C ALA A 48 -6.98 -8.12 10.22
N ARG A 49 -6.07 -7.49 10.99
CA ARG A 49 -6.14 -6.06 11.27
C ARG A 49 -6.03 -5.22 10.01
N GLY A 50 -5.05 -5.51 9.15
CA GLY A 50 -4.85 -4.80 7.89
C GLY A 50 -6.09 -4.87 6.99
N LEU A 51 -6.71 -6.05 6.90
CA LEU A 51 -7.93 -6.30 6.14
C LEU A 51 -9.15 -5.57 6.73
N ALA A 52 -9.26 -5.50 8.06
CA ALA A 52 -10.27 -4.68 8.72
C ALA A 52 -10.08 -3.19 8.41
N GLU A 53 -8.83 -2.71 8.41
CA GLU A 53 -8.50 -1.33 8.01
C GLU A 53 -8.74 -1.08 6.52
N THR A 54 -8.60 -2.08 5.64
CA THR A 54 -9.00 -1.99 4.22
C THR A 54 -10.51 -1.78 4.07
N VAL A 55 -11.33 -2.50 4.85
CA VAL A 55 -12.79 -2.29 4.85
C VAL A 55 -13.12 -0.89 5.37
N LEU A 56 -12.50 -0.46 6.47
CA LEU A 56 -12.67 0.90 7.00
C LEU A 56 -12.30 1.98 5.95
N LEU A 57 -11.20 1.77 5.22
CA LEU A 57 -10.75 2.69 4.18
C LEU A 57 -11.79 2.81 3.06
N ALA A 58 -12.32 1.67 2.59
CA ALA A 58 -13.37 1.63 1.57
C ALA A 58 -14.70 2.23 2.07
N GLU A 59 -15.08 1.98 3.33
CA GLU A 59 -16.26 2.57 3.96
C GLU A 59 -16.17 4.09 4.02
N THR A 60 -15.00 4.62 4.40
CA THR A 60 -14.74 6.06 4.47
C THR A 60 -14.84 6.69 3.08
N ALA A 61 -14.21 6.07 2.07
CA ALA A 61 -14.29 6.51 0.67
C ALA A 61 -15.74 6.53 0.15
N LYS A 62 -16.49 5.44 0.37
CA LYS A 62 -17.91 5.35 0.01
C LYS A 62 -18.74 6.45 0.69
N ALA A 63 -18.54 6.64 2.00
CA ALA A 63 -19.27 7.65 2.76
C ALA A 63 -19.00 9.07 2.23
N HIS A 64 -17.76 9.38 1.87
CA HIS A 64 -17.39 10.67 1.30
C HIS A 64 -18.08 10.90 -0.06
N LEU A 65 -18.06 9.90 -0.96
CA LEU A 65 -18.75 9.97 -2.25
C LEU A 65 -20.25 10.23 -2.09
N LEU A 66 -20.90 9.50 -1.17
CA LEU A 66 -22.34 9.64 -0.90
C LEU A 66 -22.70 10.99 -0.28
N LYS A 67 -21.84 11.51 0.60
CA LYS A 67 -22.11 12.74 1.35
C LYS A 67 -21.85 14.00 0.51
N HIS A 68 -20.78 14.00 -0.29
CA HIS A 68 -20.31 15.21 -0.95
C HIS A 68 -20.48 15.19 -2.47
N GLY A 69 -20.44 14.01 -3.11
CA GLY A 69 -20.47 13.90 -4.57
C GLY A 69 -19.51 14.87 -5.25
N HIS A 70 -19.95 15.49 -6.34
CA HIS A 70 -19.14 16.46 -7.09
C HIS A 70 -18.93 17.81 -6.39
N GLU A 71 -19.52 18.05 -5.22
CA GLU A 71 -19.21 19.27 -4.46
C GLU A 71 -17.83 19.18 -3.77
N SER A 72 -17.29 17.98 -3.61
CA SER A 72 -15.95 17.77 -3.05
C SER A 72 -14.86 17.98 -4.11
N GLN A 73 -13.86 18.79 -3.74
CA GLN A 73 -12.63 18.94 -4.53
C GLN A 73 -11.84 17.63 -4.63
N ILE A 74 -11.87 16.79 -3.61
CA ILE A 74 -11.22 15.47 -3.63
C ILE A 74 -11.91 14.56 -4.66
N VAL A 75 -13.26 14.58 -4.70
CA VAL A 75 -14.01 13.81 -5.71
C VAL A 75 -13.73 14.30 -7.13
N GLN A 76 -13.75 15.62 -7.35
CA GLN A 76 -13.42 16.18 -8.66
C GLN A 76 -11.97 15.87 -9.07
N LYS A 77 -11.03 15.85 -8.13
CA LYS A 77 -9.62 15.53 -8.40
C LYS A 77 -9.44 14.12 -8.98
N TYR A 78 -10.14 13.13 -8.44
CA TYR A 78 -9.92 11.72 -8.81
C TYR A 78 -10.93 11.17 -9.80
N PHE A 79 -12.10 11.80 -9.96
CA PHE A 79 -13.15 11.32 -10.85
C PHE A 79 -13.68 12.39 -11.81
N GLY A 80 -13.12 13.60 -11.80
CA GLY A 80 -13.51 14.69 -12.67
C GLY A 80 -15.01 14.98 -12.62
N ASN A 81 -15.60 15.12 -13.81
CA ASN A 81 -17.06 15.24 -14.01
C ASN A 81 -17.73 13.89 -14.35
N GLY A 82 -17.01 12.76 -14.21
CA GLY A 82 -17.54 11.43 -14.47
C GLY A 82 -18.50 10.96 -13.37
N THR A 83 -19.26 9.90 -13.63
CA THR A 83 -20.16 9.35 -12.60
C THR A 83 -19.40 8.79 -11.40
N THR A 84 -19.83 9.14 -10.19
CA THR A 84 -19.30 8.54 -8.94
C THR A 84 -19.83 7.13 -8.69
N ALA A 85 -20.85 6.69 -9.44
CA ALA A 85 -21.50 5.40 -9.23
C ALA A 85 -20.55 4.21 -9.42
N THR A 86 -19.61 4.31 -10.37
CA THR A 86 -18.63 3.25 -10.65
C THR A 86 -17.67 3.07 -9.47
N ALA A 87 -17.04 4.15 -9.01
CA ALA A 87 -16.14 4.10 -7.86
C ALA A 87 -16.88 3.66 -6.58
N LEU A 88 -18.10 4.17 -6.37
CA LEU A 88 -18.97 3.74 -5.27
C LEU A 88 -19.23 2.24 -5.31
N GLY A 89 -19.52 1.69 -6.50
CA GLY A 89 -19.72 0.26 -6.71
C GLY A 89 -18.49 -0.56 -6.32
N TRP A 90 -17.29 -0.12 -6.69
CA TRP A 90 -16.05 -0.82 -6.32
C TRP A 90 -15.81 -0.82 -4.80
N TYR A 91 -15.98 0.31 -4.12
CA TYR A 91 -15.88 0.33 -2.66
C TYR A 91 -16.96 -0.52 -1.99
N GLU A 92 -18.20 -0.50 -2.49
CA GLU A 92 -19.26 -1.36 -1.96
C GLU A 92 -18.94 -2.85 -2.14
N ARG A 93 -18.36 -3.25 -3.27
CA ARG A 93 -17.89 -4.62 -3.46
C ARG A 93 -16.77 -4.97 -2.48
N VAL A 94 -15.82 -4.06 -2.24
CA VAL A 94 -14.79 -4.24 -1.20
C VAL A 94 -15.41 -4.36 0.19
N ILE A 95 -16.54 -3.73 0.49
CA ILE A 95 -17.17 -3.80 1.83
C ILE A 95 -18.05 -5.04 1.99
N SER A 96 -18.85 -5.38 0.98
CA SER A 96 -20.03 -6.24 1.14
C SER A 96 -20.20 -7.35 0.11
N ALA A 97 -19.38 -7.43 -0.94
CA ALA A 97 -19.49 -8.54 -1.88
C ALA A 97 -19.13 -9.87 -1.19
N ASP A 98 -19.76 -10.95 -1.67
CA ASP A 98 -19.32 -12.30 -1.33
C ASP A 98 -17.85 -12.48 -1.72
N ARG A 99 -17.04 -12.96 -0.77
CA ARG A 99 -15.60 -13.19 -0.98
C ARG A 99 -15.33 -14.50 -1.70
N GLY A 100 -16.32 -15.39 -1.79
CA GLY A 100 -16.17 -16.69 -2.43
C GLY A 100 -14.92 -17.43 -1.93
N ASN A 101 -14.07 -17.86 -2.87
CA ASN A 101 -12.82 -18.56 -2.59
C ASN A 101 -11.60 -17.63 -2.48
N MET A 102 -11.81 -16.31 -2.38
CA MET A 102 -10.72 -15.36 -2.28
C MET A 102 -9.91 -15.61 -1.01
N THR A 103 -8.58 -15.66 -1.11
CA THR A 103 -7.73 -15.85 0.07
C THR A 103 -6.42 -15.08 -0.01
N PHE A 104 -5.97 -14.62 1.15
CA PHE A 104 -4.62 -14.09 1.33
C PHE A 104 -3.72 -15.17 1.92
N ARG A 105 -2.54 -15.38 1.35
CA ARG A 105 -1.58 -16.43 1.76
C ARG A 105 -0.27 -15.84 2.24
N CYS A 106 0.46 -16.58 3.07
CA CYS A 106 1.80 -16.21 3.53
C CYS A 106 2.89 -17.17 3.05
N ASP A 107 2.50 -18.25 2.37
CA ASP A 107 3.40 -19.00 1.50
C ASP A 107 3.46 -18.32 0.13
N ASP A 108 4.55 -18.57 -0.60
CA ASP A 108 4.76 -18.09 -1.96
C ASP A 108 4.96 -19.29 -2.91
N PRO A 109 3.85 -19.92 -3.37
CA PRO A 109 3.93 -21.08 -4.25
C PRO A 109 4.61 -20.77 -5.59
N ASP A 110 4.49 -19.53 -6.06
CA ASP A 110 5.00 -19.08 -7.36
C ASP A 110 6.46 -18.60 -7.28
N LYS A 111 7.00 -18.44 -6.05
CA LYS A 111 8.36 -17.97 -5.74
C LYS A 111 8.65 -16.55 -6.22
N ASN A 112 7.60 -15.77 -6.40
CA ASN A 112 7.66 -14.42 -6.95
C ASN A 112 8.19 -13.41 -5.93
N CYS A 113 7.99 -13.61 -4.63
CA CYS A 113 8.54 -12.75 -3.57
C CYS A 113 10.07 -12.64 -3.64
N ALA A 114 10.76 -13.69 -4.12
CA ALA A 114 12.22 -13.68 -4.24
C ALA A 114 12.73 -13.06 -5.55
N THR A 115 11.84 -12.70 -6.48
CA THR A 115 12.23 -12.21 -7.82
C THR A 115 12.49 -10.71 -7.86
N GLN A 116 11.91 -9.93 -6.94
CA GLN A 116 12.08 -8.48 -6.85
C GLN A 116 12.28 -8.05 -5.40
N ALA A 117 13.37 -7.33 -5.12
CA ALA A 117 13.78 -6.99 -3.76
C ALA A 117 12.73 -6.16 -2.98
N ASP A 118 11.91 -5.38 -3.69
CA ASP A 118 10.91 -4.51 -3.08
C ASP A 118 9.46 -5.04 -3.18
N TRP A 119 9.27 -6.28 -3.66
CA TRP A 119 7.95 -6.90 -3.66
C TRP A 119 7.53 -7.33 -2.27
N ALA A 120 6.46 -6.71 -1.79
CA ALA A 120 5.81 -7.07 -0.53
C ALA A 120 4.62 -8.03 -0.71
N GLY A 121 4.35 -8.43 -1.95
CA GLY A 121 3.30 -9.38 -2.28
C GLY A 121 2.94 -9.31 -3.75
N HIS A 122 2.08 -10.23 -4.16
CA HIS A 122 1.60 -10.29 -5.53
C HIS A 122 0.24 -11.01 -5.61
N TRP A 123 -0.52 -10.70 -6.64
CA TRP A 123 -1.62 -11.55 -7.08
C TRP A 123 -1.07 -12.76 -7.84
N ARG A 124 -1.70 -13.93 -7.70
CA ARG A 124 -1.20 -15.18 -8.33
C ARG A 124 -1.57 -15.31 -9.81
N GLY A 125 -2.38 -14.40 -10.35
CA GLY A 125 -2.77 -14.43 -11.76
C GLY A 125 -3.43 -15.74 -12.17
N ASP A 126 -3.08 -16.24 -13.35
CA ASP A 126 -3.64 -17.49 -13.90
C ASP A 126 -3.34 -18.75 -13.07
N ASN A 127 -2.31 -18.72 -12.20
CA ASN A 127 -2.00 -19.86 -11.34
C ASN A 127 -3.07 -20.08 -10.25
N ALA A 128 -3.68 -19.00 -9.77
CA ALA A 128 -4.84 -19.02 -8.88
C ALA A 128 -5.47 -17.61 -8.77
N THR A 129 -6.45 -17.33 -9.63
CA THR A 129 -7.01 -15.97 -9.79
C THR A 129 -7.68 -15.40 -8.54
N GLN A 130 -8.03 -16.24 -7.57
CA GLN A 130 -8.66 -15.83 -6.32
C GLN A 130 -7.66 -15.62 -5.18
N GLU A 131 -6.37 -15.66 -5.45
CA GLU A 131 -5.36 -15.73 -4.40
C GLU A 131 -4.33 -14.61 -4.50
N THR A 132 -4.00 -14.05 -3.34
CA THR A 132 -2.94 -13.06 -3.22
C THR A 132 -1.92 -13.50 -2.17
N VAL A 133 -0.65 -13.31 -2.48
CA VAL A 133 0.48 -13.68 -1.61
C VAL A 133 0.95 -12.43 -0.86
N ILE A 134 1.15 -12.56 0.44
CA ILE A 134 1.82 -11.60 1.31
C ILE A 134 3.28 -12.04 1.47
N CYS A 135 4.22 -11.26 0.94
CA CYS A 135 5.65 -11.50 1.15
C CYS A 135 6.09 -10.97 2.52
N ASP A 136 7.21 -11.49 3.04
CA ASP A 136 7.75 -11.09 4.36
C ASP A 136 7.94 -9.58 4.50
N LEU A 137 8.31 -8.90 3.42
CA LEU A 137 8.52 -7.45 3.39
C LEU A 137 7.30 -6.65 3.84
N SER A 138 6.07 -7.14 3.61
CA SER A 138 4.85 -6.46 4.08
C SER A 138 4.84 -6.36 5.61
N TYR A 139 5.25 -7.41 6.32
CA TYR A 139 5.27 -7.43 7.79
C TYR A 139 6.35 -6.53 8.40
N HIS A 140 7.31 -6.06 7.59
CA HIS A 140 8.38 -5.17 8.05
C HIS A 140 8.15 -3.71 7.69
N LYS A 141 7.59 -3.42 6.52
CA LYS A 141 7.47 -2.06 5.98
C LYS A 141 6.07 -1.45 6.15
N ARG A 142 5.00 -2.25 6.19
CA ARG A 142 3.62 -1.71 6.19
C ARG A 142 3.26 -1.10 7.53
N LEU A 143 2.63 0.07 7.46
CA LEU A 143 2.06 0.76 8.61
C LEU A 143 0.55 0.49 8.72
N TYR A 144 0.00 0.77 9.90
CA TYR A 144 -1.45 0.77 10.11
C TYR A 144 -2.00 2.19 9.95
N LEU A 145 -3.28 2.33 9.59
CA LEU A 145 -3.94 3.62 9.39
C LEU A 145 -3.90 4.53 10.63
N SER A 146 -3.70 3.97 11.83
CA SER A 146 -3.48 4.73 13.06
C SER A 146 -2.24 5.64 13.02
N SER A 147 -1.34 5.47 12.05
CA SER A 147 -0.19 6.35 11.82
C SER A 147 -0.32 7.19 10.55
N MET A 148 -1.52 7.30 9.97
CA MET A 148 -1.78 8.17 8.82
C MET A 148 -1.38 9.63 9.14
N CYS A 149 -0.79 10.32 8.17
CA CYS A 149 -0.29 11.69 8.32
C CYS A 149 0.77 11.88 9.42
N THR A 150 1.47 10.82 9.80
CA THR A 150 2.63 10.87 10.70
C THR A 150 3.89 10.40 9.98
N ARG A 151 5.05 10.55 10.62
CA ARG A 151 6.35 10.04 10.10
C ARG A 151 6.74 10.58 8.72
N GLY A 152 6.22 11.77 8.35
CA GLY A 152 6.49 12.40 7.07
C GLY A 152 5.72 11.81 5.89
N TYR A 153 4.74 10.92 6.12
CA TYR A 153 3.87 10.44 5.06
C TYR A 153 3.03 11.58 4.50
N ILE A 154 3.03 11.71 3.17
CA ILE A 154 2.16 12.61 2.41
C ILE A 154 1.53 11.83 1.25
N VAL A 155 0.26 12.06 0.97
CA VAL A 155 -0.48 11.28 -0.04
C VAL A 155 0.15 11.39 -1.42
N ALA A 156 0.55 12.59 -1.85
CA ALA A 156 1.10 12.82 -3.18
C ALA A 156 2.55 12.32 -3.33
N GLY A 157 3.34 12.31 -2.26
CA GLY A 157 4.79 12.06 -2.33
C GLY A 157 5.27 10.76 -1.67
N SER A 158 4.36 9.90 -1.21
CA SER A 158 4.71 8.63 -0.55
C SER A 158 4.11 7.43 -1.28
N PRO A 159 4.75 6.26 -1.26
CA PRO A 159 4.22 5.07 -1.93
C PRO A 159 2.81 4.70 -1.46
N LEU A 160 1.88 4.45 -2.39
CA LEU A 160 0.51 4.02 -2.09
C LEU A 160 0.46 2.82 -1.14
N ASN A 161 1.41 1.91 -1.30
CA ASN A 161 1.50 0.70 -0.49
C ASN A 161 2.14 0.92 0.90
N THR A 162 2.29 2.16 1.39
CA THR A 162 2.86 2.43 2.73
C THR A 162 2.04 1.79 3.86
N PHE A 163 0.72 1.79 3.74
CA PHE A 163 -0.19 1.21 4.74
C PHE A 163 -0.67 -0.17 4.33
N TRP A 164 -0.94 -1.04 5.31
CA TRP A 164 -1.63 -2.31 5.09
C TRP A 164 -2.93 -2.10 4.34
N ALA A 165 -3.74 -1.11 4.76
CA ALA A 165 -5.06 -0.90 4.22
C ALA A 165 -5.06 -0.61 2.71
N THR A 166 -4.15 0.24 2.25
CA THR A 166 -4.03 0.64 0.84
C THR A 166 -3.40 -0.46 -0.01
N ASP A 167 -2.30 -1.07 0.46
CA ASP A 167 -1.66 -2.22 -0.22
C ASP A 167 -2.63 -3.41 -0.37
N LEU A 168 -3.44 -3.68 0.64
CA LEU A 168 -4.46 -4.74 0.55
C LEU A 168 -5.64 -4.32 -0.33
N LEU A 169 -6.05 -3.04 -0.33
CA LEU A 169 -7.10 -2.54 -1.23
C LEU A 169 -6.72 -2.77 -2.70
N HIS A 170 -5.48 -2.44 -3.08
CA HIS A 170 -4.89 -2.77 -4.38
C HIS A 170 -5.06 -4.26 -4.71
N ARG A 171 -4.59 -5.13 -3.81
CA ARG A 171 -4.59 -6.58 -4.04
C ARG A 171 -6.00 -7.13 -4.19
N VAL A 172 -6.96 -6.58 -3.43
CA VAL A 172 -8.38 -6.91 -3.58
C VAL A 172 -8.88 -6.55 -4.98
N PHE A 173 -8.45 -5.42 -5.56
CA PHE A 173 -8.82 -5.04 -6.93
C PHE A 173 -8.18 -5.92 -8.02
N HIS A 174 -7.08 -6.61 -7.75
CA HIS A 174 -6.59 -7.63 -8.69
C HIS A 174 -7.44 -8.91 -8.71
N VAL A 175 -8.27 -9.16 -7.69
CA VAL A 175 -9.05 -10.39 -7.58
C VAL A 175 -10.38 -10.27 -8.34
N PRO A 176 -10.65 -11.11 -9.37
CA PRO A 176 -11.86 -11.00 -10.18
C PRO A 176 -13.18 -11.14 -9.40
N GLN A 177 -13.17 -11.85 -8.26
CA GLN A 177 -14.34 -11.90 -7.37
C GLN A 177 -14.80 -10.50 -6.94
N ILE A 178 -13.89 -9.54 -6.80
CA ILE A 178 -14.21 -8.17 -6.42
C ILE A 178 -14.18 -7.22 -7.62
N SER A 179 -13.21 -7.33 -8.51
CA SER A 179 -13.05 -6.36 -9.61
C SER A 179 -13.74 -6.72 -10.91
N GLU A 180 -14.28 -7.93 -11.02
CA GLU A 180 -14.85 -8.46 -12.28
C GLU A 180 -13.84 -8.45 -13.44
N SER A 181 -12.54 -8.39 -13.14
CA SER A 181 -11.46 -8.16 -14.13
C SER A 181 -11.61 -6.85 -14.92
N ILE A 182 -12.29 -5.86 -14.35
CA ILE A 182 -12.52 -4.54 -14.96
C ILE A 182 -11.62 -3.46 -14.35
N VAL A 183 -11.30 -3.59 -13.05
CA VAL A 183 -10.35 -2.67 -12.38
C VAL A 183 -8.93 -3.05 -12.79
N ASP A 184 -8.17 -2.07 -13.27
CA ASP A 184 -6.84 -2.26 -13.85
C ASP A 184 -5.90 -1.08 -13.55
N HIS A 185 -4.66 -1.16 -14.03
CA HIS A 185 -3.64 -0.12 -13.96
C HIS A 185 -3.62 0.72 -15.25
N PHE A 186 -4.18 1.93 -15.20
CA PHE A 186 -4.12 2.95 -16.24
C PHE A 186 -3.21 4.12 -15.85
N ALA A 187 -2.95 4.31 -14.55
CA ALA A 187 -2.01 5.25 -13.96
C ALA A 187 -1.21 4.55 -12.84
N GLU A 188 0.03 4.97 -12.62
CA GLU A 188 0.92 4.37 -11.59
C GLU A 188 1.46 5.40 -10.58
N SER A 189 1.28 6.70 -10.85
CA SER A 189 1.71 7.79 -9.97
C SER A 189 0.56 8.71 -9.57
N TYR A 190 0.79 9.57 -8.56
CA TYR A 190 -0.21 10.55 -8.14
C TYR A 190 -0.54 11.53 -9.26
N ALA A 191 0.47 12.09 -9.95
CA ALA A 191 0.30 12.94 -11.12
C ALA A 191 -0.53 12.25 -12.21
N GLU A 192 -0.17 11.03 -12.60
CA GLU A 192 -0.90 10.27 -13.62
C GLU A 192 -2.34 9.98 -13.19
N ALA A 193 -2.58 9.64 -11.93
CA ALA A 193 -3.92 9.36 -11.41
C ALA A 193 -4.83 10.59 -11.51
N THR A 194 -4.30 11.78 -11.18
CA THR A 194 -5.06 13.03 -11.26
C THR A 194 -5.24 13.52 -12.71
N GLU A 195 -4.26 13.33 -13.57
CA GLU A 195 -4.38 13.64 -15.01
C GLU A 195 -5.36 12.70 -15.72
N LEU A 196 -5.37 11.41 -15.34
CA LEU A 196 -6.32 10.44 -15.88
C LEU A 196 -7.76 10.85 -15.57
N ALA A 197 -8.04 11.38 -14.38
CA ALA A 197 -9.36 11.88 -14.02
C ALA A 197 -9.79 13.09 -14.87
N ALA A 198 -8.85 13.96 -15.24
CA ALA A 198 -9.10 15.12 -16.09
C ALA A 198 -9.36 14.74 -17.56
N THR A 199 -8.70 13.68 -18.04
CA THR A 199 -8.71 13.29 -19.46
C THR A 199 -9.68 12.15 -19.79
N ASP A 200 -9.85 11.18 -18.88
CA ASP A 200 -10.72 10.01 -19.03
C ASP A 200 -11.27 9.56 -17.67
N ALA A 201 -12.26 10.29 -17.16
CA ALA A 201 -12.95 9.97 -15.90
C ALA A 201 -13.55 8.55 -15.88
N GLY A 202 -13.87 7.98 -17.05
CA GLY A 202 -14.37 6.62 -17.16
C GLY A 202 -13.30 5.56 -16.87
N LYS A 203 -12.05 5.80 -17.26
CA LYS A 203 -10.90 4.99 -16.83
C LYS A 203 -10.51 5.26 -15.39
N ALA A 204 -10.47 6.52 -14.96
CA ALA A 204 -10.12 6.87 -13.59
C ALA A 204 -11.02 6.16 -12.55
N ALA A 205 -12.32 6.05 -12.83
CA ALA A 205 -13.26 5.36 -11.94
C ALA A 205 -13.08 3.83 -11.84
N ARG A 206 -12.19 3.23 -12.63
CA ARG A 206 -11.83 1.80 -12.62
C ARG A 206 -10.31 1.59 -12.66
N ASP A 207 -9.57 2.62 -12.29
CA ASP A 207 -8.13 2.53 -12.11
C ASP A 207 -7.83 2.18 -10.65
N SER A 208 -7.03 1.15 -10.40
CA SER A 208 -6.75 0.72 -9.02
C SER A 208 -5.99 1.76 -8.23
N ASP A 209 -5.14 2.57 -8.85
CA ASP A 209 -4.32 3.56 -8.16
C ASP A 209 -5.11 4.84 -7.89
N VAL A 210 -5.95 5.30 -8.81
CA VAL A 210 -6.94 6.36 -8.58
C VAL A 210 -7.86 5.97 -7.42
N LEU A 211 -8.38 4.75 -7.41
CA LEU A 211 -9.23 4.27 -6.31
C LEU A 211 -8.47 4.19 -4.98
N GLN A 212 -7.18 3.85 -4.99
CA GLN A 212 -6.37 3.88 -3.78
C GLN A 212 -6.10 5.31 -3.30
N TYR A 213 -5.64 6.19 -4.19
CA TYR A 213 -5.33 7.59 -3.89
C TYR A 213 -6.56 8.32 -3.36
N PHE A 214 -7.72 8.18 -4.01
CA PHE A 214 -8.97 8.74 -3.51
C PHE A 214 -9.28 8.25 -2.09
N ALA A 215 -9.21 6.93 -1.85
CA ALA A 215 -9.58 6.38 -0.56
C ALA A 215 -8.61 6.84 0.56
N VAL A 216 -7.31 6.88 0.28
CA VAL A 216 -6.30 7.31 1.26
C VAL A 216 -6.34 8.82 1.51
N GLU A 217 -6.58 9.65 0.50
CA GLU A 217 -6.73 11.10 0.68
C GLU A 217 -8.00 11.41 1.48
N VAL A 218 -9.12 10.77 1.15
CA VAL A 218 -10.35 10.89 1.91
C VAL A 218 -10.15 10.47 3.36
N TYR A 219 -9.48 9.35 3.63
CA TYR A 219 -9.21 8.93 5.01
C TYR A 219 -8.30 9.92 5.75
N ALA A 220 -7.27 10.44 5.07
CA ALA A 220 -6.42 11.48 5.62
C ALA A 220 -7.25 12.73 5.99
N HIS A 221 -8.11 13.20 5.08
CA HIS A 221 -8.90 14.42 5.24
C HIS A 221 -10.09 14.27 6.19
N ASP A 222 -10.80 13.15 6.18
CA ASP A 222 -12.05 12.99 6.95
C ASP A 222 -11.80 12.40 8.34
N VAL A 223 -10.73 11.62 8.51
CA VAL A 223 -10.47 10.85 9.74
C VAL A 223 -9.15 11.26 10.41
N ALA A 224 -8.03 11.21 9.68
CA ALA A 224 -6.71 11.39 10.31
C ALA A 224 -6.44 12.83 10.75
N VAL A 225 -6.68 13.79 9.86
CA VAL A 225 -6.56 15.24 10.11
C VAL A 225 -7.80 15.94 9.55
N PRO A 226 -8.92 15.94 10.31
CA PRO A 226 -10.22 16.40 9.83
C PRO A 226 -10.20 17.80 9.17
N GLY A 227 -10.56 17.86 7.89
CA GLY A 227 -10.67 19.10 7.11
C GLY A 227 -9.36 19.60 6.47
N GLU A 228 -8.24 18.92 6.71
CA GLU A 228 -6.91 19.32 6.20
C GLU A 228 -6.20 18.16 5.49
N GLY A 229 -6.18 16.99 6.12
CA GLY A 229 -5.43 15.82 5.63
C GLY A 229 -3.92 16.00 5.66
N CYS A 230 -3.22 15.28 4.79
CA CYS A 230 -1.78 15.38 4.58
C CYS A 230 -1.43 15.14 3.11
N LEU A 231 -2.08 15.90 2.21
CA LEU A 231 -1.88 15.74 0.77
C LEU A 231 -0.40 15.90 0.37
N GLY A 232 0.23 16.96 0.87
CA GLY A 232 1.61 17.33 0.52
C GLY A 232 1.77 17.70 -0.96
N THR A 233 3.01 17.72 -1.42
CA THR A 233 3.40 17.90 -2.82
C THR A 233 4.23 16.70 -3.25
N GLU A 234 4.20 16.34 -4.53
CA GLU A 234 5.11 15.31 -5.04
C GLU A 234 6.57 15.72 -4.76
N ALA A 235 7.41 14.75 -4.39
CA ALA A 235 8.83 14.98 -4.36
C ALA A 235 9.30 15.14 -5.81
N GLU A 236 10.01 16.23 -6.12
CA GLU A 236 10.71 16.35 -7.40
C GLU A 236 11.61 15.11 -7.54
N GLU A 237 11.43 14.35 -8.62
CA GLU A 237 12.36 13.28 -8.96
C GLU A 237 13.76 13.89 -8.99
N GLN A 238 14.61 13.51 -8.04
CA GLN A 238 16.02 13.84 -8.12
C GLN A 238 16.53 13.07 -9.32
N THR A 239 16.66 13.76 -10.45
CA THR A 239 17.51 13.30 -11.53
C THR A 239 18.89 13.12 -10.91
N GLU A 240 19.28 11.87 -10.66
CA GLU A 240 20.66 11.52 -10.34
C GLU A 240 21.48 11.97 -11.54
N ASP A 241 22.03 13.18 -11.44
CA ASP A 241 23.09 13.66 -12.31
C ASP A 241 24.24 12.67 -12.08
N GLU A 242 24.41 11.71 -12.99
CA GLU A 242 25.58 10.85 -13.04
C GLU A 242 26.80 11.73 -13.31
N THR A 243 27.31 12.40 -12.27
CA THR A 243 28.63 12.98 -12.28
C THR A 243 29.63 11.83 -12.23
N HIS A 244 29.94 11.33 -13.42
CA HIS A 244 31.07 10.46 -13.66
C HIS A 244 32.35 11.18 -13.20
N SER A 245 32.76 10.88 -11.97
CA SER A 245 34.03 11.34 -11.41
C SER A 245 35.15 10.59 -12.12
N THR A 246 35.68 11.19 -13.18
CA THR A 246 36.97 10.82 -13.74
C THR A 246 38.05 11.32 -12.79
N ASP A 247 38.63 10.40 -12.01
CA ASP A 247 39.95 10.56 -11.45
C ASP A 247 40.94 10.80 -12.60
N ASP A 248 41.65 11.93 -12.58
CA ASP A 248 43.00 11.96 -13.13
C ASP A 248 43.89 12.95 -12.39
N SER A 249 45.03 12.44 -11.95
CA SER A 249 46.08 13.15 -11.23
C SER A 249 47.09 13.74 -12.22
N THR A 250 47.38 15.01 -12.05
CA THR A 250 48.50 15.81 -12.58
C THR A 250 49.75 15.04 -13.06
N SER A 251 50.29 15.35 -14.26
CA SER A 251 51.47 16.24 -14.42
C SER A 251 52.06 16.33 -15.86
N ASP A 252 52.31 17.59 -16.23
CA ASP A 252 53.45 18.19 -16.97
C ASP A 252 53.59 18.25 -18.53
N ALA A 253 53.94 19.48 -18.94
CA ALA A 253 54.59 20.08 -20.11
C ALA A 253 54.45 19.53 -21.54
N GLY A 254 54.04 20.41 -22.48
CA GLY A 254 54.37 20.26 -23.91
C GLY A 254 53.61 21.18 -24.88
N THR A 255 54.32 22.19 -25.39
CA THR A 255 54.00 23.17 -26.46
C THR A 255 53.27 22.63 -27.71
N GLY A 256 52.31 23.39 -28.27
CA GLY A 256 51.93 23.25 -29.70
C GLY A 256 50.51 23.63 -30.14
N SER A 257 50.34 24.90 -30.54
CA SER A 257 49.38 25.53 -31.47
C SER A 257 48.32 24.73 -32.29
N VAL A 258 47.14 25.39 -32.45
CA VAL A 258 46.17 25.47 -33.59
C VAL A 258 44.78 24.80 -33.47
N SER A 259 43.77 25.67 -33.67
CA SER A 259 42.42 25.50 -34.27
C SER A 259 41.19 25.25 -33.39
N GLN A 260 40.51 26.35 -33.04
CA GLN A 260 39.08 26.38 -32.74
C GLN A 260 38.26 26.55 -34.02
N LYS A 261 37.23 25.70 -34.21
CA LYS A 261 35.98 26.10 -34.86
C LYS A 261 34.81 25.66 -33.99
N SER A 262 34.20 26.64 -33.35
CA SER A 262 32.93 26.55 -32.66
C SER A 262 31.79 26.64 -33.69
N MET A 263 30.77 25.81 -33.54
CA MET A 263 29.49 25.97 -34.22
C MET A 263 28.37 25.82 -33.18
N TYR A 264 27.90 26.95 -32.66
CA TYR A 264 26.63 27.05 -31.94
C TYR A 264 25.50 27.11 -32.96
N LEU A 265 24.43 26.34 -32.74
CA LEU A 265 23.15 26.56 -33.40
C LEU A 265 22.06 26.63 -32.32
N ALA A 266 21.57 27.85 -32.09
CA ALA A 266 20.32 28.11 -31.40
C ALA A 266 19.19 28.16 -32.43
N VAL A 267 18.06 27.52 -32.15
CA VAL A 267 16.83 27.70 -32.93
C VAL A 267 15.73 28.21 -32.01
N ALA A 268 15.20 29.36 -32.41
CA ALA A 268 14.16 30.12 -31.75
C ALA A 268 12.76 29.57 -32.06
N VAL A 269 11.86 29.69 -31.07
CA VAL A 269 10.42 29.49 -31.18
C VAL A 269 9.80 30.69 -31.90
N SER A 270 8.90 30.44 -32.86
CA SER A 270 8.04 31.47 -33.46
C SER A 270 6.57 31.06 -33.36
N VAL A 271 5.78 31.99 -32.82
CA VAL A 271 4.32 32.00 -32.73
C VAL A 271 3.73 32.32 -34.10
N GLY A 272 2.68 31.60 -34.51
CA GLY A 272 1.95 31.84 -35.75
C GLY A 272 0.44 31.80 -35.53
N LEU A 273 -0.16 32.99 -35.49
CA LEU A 273 -1.59 33.28 -35.52
C LEU A 273 -2.09 33.22 -36.97
N ALA A 274 -3.26 32.61 -37.23
CA ALA A 274 -4.00 32.85 -38.47
C ALA A 274 -5.51 32.75 -38.23
N LEU A 275 -6.20 33.88 -38.49
CA LEU A 275 -7.63 33.94 -38.77
C LEU A 275 -7.90 33.44 -40.21
N VAL A 276 -8.96 32.64 -40.37
CA VAL A 276 -10.10 32.89 -41.28
C VAL A 276 -11.35 32.39 -40.57
#